data_AF-A0A7Y8KSJ6-F1
#
_entry.id   AF-A0A7Y8KSJ6-F1
#
_cell.length_a   1.000
_cell.length_b   1.000
_cell.length_c   1.000
_cell.angle_alpha   90.00
_cell.angle_beta   90.00
_cell.angle_gamma   90.00
#
_symmetry.space_group_name_H-M   'P 1'
#
loop_
_entity.id
_entity.type
_entity.pdbx_description
1 polymer ?
#
loop_
_entity_poly.entity_id
_entity_poly.type
_entity_poly.pdbx_seq_one_letter_code
_entity_poly.pdbx_strand_id
1 'polypeptide(L)'
;MRKSLLVLLLWAPLAMALVPQPGPRLEQATQQAIRHFLSHNRIFDTPQDLDNAPYIVAADAGRVLGANGERVYARGDLDPTQPDYGIFRRGKTYTDPQTRELLGINADAIGSARFVLAGDLSTLAVQRVTQEVRPGDRLLRAEPVVESANRAPAPFIEGHIIDIPKGVTQIGVLDAVTLNKGRRDGLAEGHLLTVIKTGVSVRDSLTGAPTQLPDEDAGTLLVFRTYEKLSYGLVLRASRSLAVMDRFETARQTQ
;
A
#
# COMPACT_ATOMS: atom_id res chain seq x y z
N MET A 1 -18.26 -34.19 76.44
CA MET A 1 -19.35 -33.43 75.78
C MET A 1 -18.77 -32.20 75.10
N ARG A 2 -19.24 -31.89 73.89
CA ARG A 2 -18.95 -30.72 73.01
C ARG A 2 -17.68 -30.84 72.15
N LYS A 3 -17.67 -30.55 70.85
CA LYS A 3 -18.70 -30.28 69.81
C LYS A 3 -17.93 -30.43 68.47
N SER A 4 -18.43 -31.24 67.54
CA SER A 4 -17.87 -31.38 66.19
C SER A 4 -17.93 -30.06 65.42
N LEU A 5 -16.86 -29.71 64.70
CA LEU A 5 -16.86 -28.62 63.72
C LEU A 5 -16.73 -29.21 62.31
N LEU A 6 -17.80 -29.08 61.54
CA LEU A 6 -17.85 -29.23 60.09
C LEU A 6 -17.15 -28.03 59.44
N VAL A 7 -16.29 -28.27 58.44
CA VAL A 7 -15.94 -27.26 57.44
C VAL A 7 -16.07 -27.91 56.06
N LEU A 8 -17.15 -27.53 55.35
CA LEU A 8 -17.39 -27.79 53.94
C LEU A 8 -16.53 -26.81 53.12
N LEU A 9 -15.60 -27.30 52.32
CA LEU A 9 -14.93 -26.51 51.28
C LEU A 9 -15.69 -26.68 49.96
N LEU A 10 -16.40 -25.62 49.58
CA LEU A 10 -17.03 -25.43 48.28
C LEU A 10 -15.95 -25.36 47.18
N TRP A 11 -16.06 -26.21 46.14
CA TRP A 11 -15.38 -25.99 44.87
C TRP A 11 -16.27 -25.13 43.96
N ALA A 12 -15.80 -23.96 43.57
CA ALA A 12 -16.38 -23.20 42.46
C ALA A 12 -15.47 -23.37 41.22
N PRO A 13 -15.97 -23.83 40.07
CA PRO A 13 -15.17 -23.90 38.86
C PRO A 13 -14.98 -22.48 38.32
N LEU A 14 -13.72 -22.08 38.17
CA LEU A 14 -13.34 -20.83 37.51
C LEU A 14 -13.70 -20.95 36.02
N ALA A 15 -14.76 -20.28 35.58
CA ALA A 15 -15.06 -20.13 34.17
C ALA A 15 -14.02 -19.18 33.55
N MET A 16 -12.97 -19.73 32.95
CA MET A 16 -12.06 -18.97 32.09
C MET A 16 -12.84 -18.51 30.84
N ALA A 17 -13.15 -17.22 30.79
CA ALA A 17 -13.58 -16.59 29.55
C ALA A 17 -12.44 -16.73 28.52
N LEU A 18 -12.73 -17.39 27.39
CA LEU A 18 -11.82 -17.41 26.25
C LEU A 18 -11.71 -15.99 25.71
N VAL A 19 -10.62 -15.30 26.05
CA VAL A 19 -10.19 -14.12 25.32
C VAL A 19 -9.87 -14.58 23.89
N PRO A 20 -10.55 -14.06 22.84
CA PRO A 20 -10.23 -14.43 21.48
C PRO A 20 -8.77 -14.06 21.20
N GLN A 21 -7.99 -15.05 20.76
CA GLN A 21 -6.59 -14.83 20.38
C GLN A 21 -6.58 -13.84 19.21
N PRO A 22 -5.79 -12.74 19.27
CA PRO A 22 -5.61 -11.89 18.10
C PRO A 22 -5.08 -12.76 16.95
N GLY A 23 -5.67 -12.61 15.76
CA GLY A 23 -5.32 -13.40 14.59
C GLY A 23 -3.81 -13.35 14.29
N PRO A 24 -3.29 -14.29 13.47
CA PRO A 24 -1.86 -14.39 13.20
C PRO A 24 -1.32 -13.04 12.71
N ARG A 25 -0.38 -12.46 13.46
CA ARG A 25 0.30 -11.22 13.06
C ARG A 25 1.02 -11.47 11.74
N LEU A 26 0.95 -10.50 10.83
CA LEU A 26 1.82 -10.49 9.65
C LEU A 26 3.27 -10.65 10.10
N GLU A 27 4.03 -11.50 9.41
CA GLU A 27 5.45 -11.72 9.69
C GLU A 27 6.20 -10.38 9.67
N GLN A 28 7.24 -10.24 10.50
CA GLN A 28 7.96 -8.96 10.65
C GLN A 28 8.49 -8.42 9.31
N ALA A 29 8.97 -9.32 8.44
CA ALA A 29 9.46 -8.98 7.10
C ALA A 29 8.35 -8.37 6.22
N THR A 30 7.14 -8.94 6.28
CA THR A 30 5.95 -8.44 5.55
C THR A 30 5.60 -7.03 6.02
N GLN A 31 5.53 -6.81 7.33
CA GLN A 31 5.22 -5.49 7.86
C GLN A 31 6.28 -4.44 7.50
N GLN A 32 7.56 -4.83 7.53
CA GLN A 32 8.65 -3.95 7.15
C GLN A 32 8.59 -3.59 5.66
N ALA A 33 8.29 -4.55 4.79
CA ALA A 33 8.10 -4.31 3.36
C ALA A 33 6.96 -3.32 3.10
N ILE A 34 5.81 -3.51 3.74
CA ILE A 34 4.64 -2.60 3.64
C ILE A 34 4.99 -1.20 4.13
N ARG A 35 5.57 -1.06 5.33
CA ARG A 35 5.95 0.25 5.89
C ARG A 35 6.96 0.98 5.01
N HIS A 36 7.96 0.27 4.51
CA HIS A 36 8.94 0.83 3.59
C HIS A 36 8.32 1.25 2.26
N PHE A 37 7.34 0.50 1.75
CA PHE A 37 6.66 0.88 0.52
C PHE A 37 5.79 2.13 0.69
N LEU A 38 4.96 2.18 1.74
CA LEU A 38 4.05 3.29 2.04
C LEU A 38 4.78 4.59 2.39
N SER A 39 6.02 4.51 2.91
CA SER A 39 6.81 5.72 3.16
C SER A 39 7.37 6.37 1.88
N HIS A 40 7.32 5.66 0.75
CA HIS A 40 7.85 6.14 -0.53
C HIS A 40 6.78 6.39 -1.60
N ASN A 41 5.57 5.86 -1.43
CA ASN A 41 4.52 5.92 -2.45
C ASN A 41 3.19 6.36 -1.84
N ARG A 42 2.46 7.19 -2.56
CA ARG A 42 1.12 7.61 -2.21
C ARG A 42 0.27 7.80 -3.46
N ILE A 43 -0.93 7.24 -3.47
CA ILE A 43 -1.89 7.43 -4.56
C ILE A 43 -2.85 8.55 -4.23
N PHE A 44 -3.20 9.30 -5.27
CA PHE A 44 -4.33 10.21 -5.31
C PHE A 44 -5.34 9.72 -6.32
N ASP A 45 -6.62 9.71 -5.95
CA ASP A 45 -7.71 9.24 -6.81
C ASP A 45 -7.90 10.18 -8.01
N THR A 46 -7.69 11.48 -7.82
CA THR A 46 -7.75 12.48 -8.90
C THR A 46 -6.46 13.32 -9.01
N PRO A 47 -6.13 13.83 -10.22
CA PRO A 47 -5.05 14.80 -10.39
C PRO A 47 -5.23 16.05 -9.54
N GLN A 48 -6.47 16.49 -9.39
CA GLN A 48 -6.85 17.69 -8.66
C GLN A 48 -6.52 17.58 -7.17
N ASP A 49 -6.68 16.40 -6.56
CA ASP A 49 -6.34 16.18 -5.16
C ASP A 49 -4.86 16.43 -4.89
N LEU A 50 -3.99 16.00 -5.82
CA LEU A 50 -2.55 16.29 -5.75
C LEU A 50 -2.27 17.76 -6.11
N ASP A 51 -3.01 18.34 -7.06
CA ASP A 51 -2.80 19.73 -7.49
C ASP A 51 -3.17 20.78 -6.44
N ASN A 52 -4.12 20.45 -5.57
CA ASN A 52 -4.56 21.29 -4.47
C ASN A 52 -3.66 21.16 -3.23
N ALA A 53 -2.75 20.18 -3.19
CA ALA A 53 -1.84 20.01 -2.08
C ALA A 53 -0.88 21.21 -1.94
N PRO A 54 -0.48 21.57 -0.70
CA PRO A 54 0.56 22.57 -0.47
C PRO A 54 1.82 22.23 -1.27
N TYR A 55 2.55 23.25 -1.71
CA TYR A 55 3.67 23.05 -2.63
C TYR A 55 4.83 23.98 -2.33
N ILE A 56 6.01 23.54 -2.75
CA ILE A 56 7.26 24.27 -2.59
C ILE A 56 7.34 25.35 -3.66
N VAL A 57 7.59 26.58 -3.23
CA VAL A 57 7.76 27.75 -4.10
C VAL A 57 9.24 27.96 -4.40
N ALA A 58 10.10 27.81 -3.39
CA ALA A 58 11.55 27.98 -3.53
C ALA A 58 12.29 27.22 -2.41
N ALA A 59 13.56 26.91 -2.63
CA ALA A 59 14.51 26.64 -1.55
C ALA A 59 15.51 27.80 -1.42
N ASP A 60 16.18 27.90 -0.28
CA ASP A 60 17.07 29.02 0.03
C ASP A 60 18.19 29.21 -1.03
N ALA A 61 18.47 30.48 -1.34
CA ALA A 61 19.16 30.87 -2.56
C ALA A 61 20.67 30.61 -2.53
N GLY A 62 21.18 29.80 -3.47
CA GLY A 62 22.58 29.87 -3.92
C GLY A 62 23.37 28.56 -3.99
N ARG A 63 22.78 27.42 -3.64
CA ARG A 63 23.41 26.09 -3.79
C ARG A 63 22.37 25.07 -4.28
N VAL A 64 22.84 23.94 -4.81
CA VAL A 64 21.99 22.85 -5.31
C VAL A 64 20.90 22.53 -4.28
N LEU A 65 19.65 22.61 -4.70
CA LEU A 65 18.47 22.65 -3.83
C LEU A 65 18.26 21.32 -3.10
N GLY A 66 18.46 21.26 -1.79
CA GLY A 66 18.09 20.09 -0.97
C GLY A 66 19.24 19.38 -0.27
N ALA A 67 20.21 20.10 0.30
CA ALA A 67 21.02 19.53 1.35
C ALA A 67 20.21 19.42 2.65
N ASN A 68 20.38 18.34 3.42
CA ASN A 68 19.73 18.18 4.73
C ASN A 68 20.01 19.42 5.62
N GLY A 69 18.96 19.98 6.24
CA GLY A 69 19.04 21.19 7.06
C GLY A 69 18.77 22.50 6.33
N GLU A 70 18.59 22.49 5.01
CA GLU A 70 18.19 23.68 4.24
C GLU A 70 16.73 24.07 4.48
N ARG A 71 16.43 25.36 4.26
CA ARG A 71 15.08 25.89 4.35
C ARG A 71 14.41 25.88 2.99
N VAL A 72 13.15 25.47 2.98
CA VAL A 72 12.24 25.58 1.84
C VAL A 72 11.06 26.46 2.22
N TYR A 73 10.54 27.16 1.22
CA TYR A 73 9.41 28.06 1.35
C TYR A 73 8.23 27.46 0.58
N ALA A 74 7.08 27.37 1.22
CA ALA A 74 5.92 26.70 0.67
C ALA A 74 4.66 27.55 0.77
N ARG A 75 3.72 27.26 -0.13
CA ARG A 75 2.40 27.87 -0.17
C ARG A 75 1.32 26.80 -0.01
N GLY A 76 0.26 27.14 0.72
CA GLY A 76 -0.88 26.28 0.99
C GLY A 76 -1.18 26.22 2.48
N ASP A 77 -2.18 25.44 2.83
CA ASP A 77 -2.60 25.23 4.22
C ASP A 77 -1.72 24.16 4.90
N LEU A 78 -0.72 24.64 5.63
CA LEU A 78 0.18 23.81 6.44
C LEU A 78 -0.20 23.98 7.91
N ASP A 79 -0.58 22.87 8.53
CA ASP A 79 -0.93 22.78 9.94
C ASP A 79 0.32 22.77 10.83
N PRO A 80 0.55 23.80 11.66
CA PRO A 80 1.70 23.87 12.56
C PRO A 80 1.67 22.82 13.68
N THR A 81 0.50 22.24 14.00
CA THR A 81 0.36 21.22 15.05
C THR A 81 0.85 19.85 14.60
N GLN A 82 0.97 19.64 13.29
CA GLN A 82 1.54 18.44 12.66
C GLN A 82 2.78 18.84 11.89
N PRO A 83 3.94 18.96 12.56
CA PRO A 83 5.08 19.64 11.97
C PRO A 83 5.77 18.81 10.89
N ASP A 84 5.54 17.51 10.77
CA ASP A 84 6.29 16.65 9.85
C ASP A 84 5.51 16.40 8.54
N TYR A 85 6.13 16.81 7.43
CA TYR A 85 5.61 16.67 6.07
C TYR A 85 6.54 15.81 5.22
N GLY A 86 5.98 14.96 4.38
CA GLY A 86 6.70 14.36 3.28
C GLY A 86 6.74 15.31 2.08
N ILE A 87 7.86 15.33 1.38
CA ILE A 87 8.01 16.02 0.10
C ILE A 87 7.81 14.99 -1.00
N PHE A 88 6.87 15.26 -1.89
CA PHE A 88 6.44 14.34 -2.94
C PHE A 88 6.50 15.00 -4.31
N ARG A 89 6.86 14.21 -5.31
CA ARG A 89 6.82 14.60 -6.71
C ARG A 89 5.75 13.79 -7.43
N ARG A 90 5.05 14.42 -8.38
CA ARG A 90 4.12 13.70 -9.25
C ARG A 90 4.87 12.63 -10.03
N GLY A 91 4.44 11.39 -9.85
CA GLY A 91 4.96 10.20 -10.51
C GLY A 91 4.05 9.70 -11.62
N LYS A 92 3.95 8.38 -11.74
CA LYS A 92 3.19 7.70 -12.79
C LYS A 92 1.68 7.90 -12.65
N THR A 93 0.99 8.05 -13.77
CA THR A 93 -0.47 8.00 -13.85
C THR A 93 -0.90 6.57 -14.12
N TYR A 94 -1.86 6.07 -13.36
CA TYR A 94 -2.42 4.73 -13.51
C TYR A 94 -3.72 4.77 -14.29
N THR A 95 -3.77 3.96 -15.35
CA THR A 95 -4.92 3.84 -16.22
C THR A 95 -5.28 2.37 -16.34
N ASP A 96 -6.57 2.07 -16.32
CA ASP A 96 -7.04 0.70 -16.49
C ASP A 96 -6.75 0.22 -17.92
N PRO A 97 -6.07 -0.93 -18.09
CA PRO A 97 -5.63 -1.40 -19.40
C PRO A 97 -6.78 -1.82 -20.32
N GLN A 98 -7.96 -2.12 -19.76
CA GLN A 98 -9.12 -2.59 -20.53
C GLN A 98 -10.06 -1.44 -20.89
N THR A 99 -10.40 -0.60 -19.91
CA THR A 99 -11.39 0.47 -20.04
C THR A 99 -10.78 1.82 -20.40
N ARG A 100 -9.46 1.97 -20.22
CA ARG A 100 -8.72 3.24 -20.35
C ARG A 100 -9.16 4.31 -19.34
N GLU A 101 -9.83 3.91 -18.26
CA GLU A 101 -10.22 4.82 -17.19
C GLU A 101 -9.00 5.25 -16.36
N LEU A 102 -8.95 6.54 -15.97
CA LEU A 102 -8.01 7.00 -14.97
C LEU A 102 -8.33 6.41 -13.59
N LEU A 103 -7.38 5.66 -13.04
CA LEU A 103 -7.48 4.99 -11.74
C LEU A 103 -6.86 5.80 -10.61
N GLY A 104 -5.81 6.58 -10.90
CA GLY A 104 -5.15 7.43 -9.91
C GLY A 104 -3.77 7.88 -10.36
N ILE A 105 -3.09 8.65 -9.53
CA ILE A 105 -1.74 9.16 -9.78
C ILE A 105 -0.85 8.85 -8.59
N ASN A 106 0.34 8.31 -8.87
CA ASN A 106 1.38 8.13 -7.87
C ASN A 106 2.03 9.46 -7.54
N ALA A 107 2.30 9.67 -6.26
CA ALA A 107 3.20 10.68 -5.76
C ALA A 107 4.41 9.96 -5.14
N ASP A 108 5.59 10.20 -5.71
CA ASP A 108 6.85 9.60 -5.28
C ASP A 108 7.46 10.45 -4.16
N ALA A 109 7.76 9.84 -3.02
CA ALA A 109 8.41 10.56 -1.93
C ALA A 109 9.89 10.84 -2.27
N ILE A 110 10.27 12.11 -2.24
CA ILE A 110 11.63 12.57 -2.51
C ILE A 110 12.33 13.11 -1.27
N GLY A 111 11.60 13.28 -0.17
CA GLY A 111 12.16 13.78 1.09
C GLY A 111 11.13 13.97 2.19
N SER A 112 11.57 14.62 3.27
CA SER A 112 10.71 15.09 4.36
C SER A 112 11.19 16.46 4.86
N ALA A 113 10.26 17.25 5.37
CA ALA A 113 10.51 18.56 5.93
C ALA A 113 9.69 18.78 7.19
N ARG A 114 10.23 19.59 8.10
CA ARG A 114 9.57 20.01 9.33
C ARG A 114 9.09 21.44 9.20
N PHE A 115 7.83 21.71 9.51
CA PHE A 115 7.29 23.05 9.64
C PHE A 115 8.08 23.84 10.69
N VAL A 116 8.44 25.08 10.36
CA VAL A 116 9.20 25.98 11.25
C VAL A 116 8.40 27.22 11.58
N LEU A 117 7.91 27.92 10.54
CA LEU A 117 7.30 29.24 10.71
C LEU A 117 6.18 29.45 9.70
N ALA A 118 5.05 29.98 10.18
CA ALA A 118 3.97 30.47 9.35
C ALA A 118 4.29 31.87 8.78
N GLY A 119 3.89 32.11 7.54
CA GLY A 119 4.00 33.41 6.87
C GLY A 119 3.30 33.37 5.51
N ASP A 120 3.44 34.44 4.70
CA ASP A 120 2.91 34.48 3.32
C ASP A 120 3.38 33.29 2.49
N LEU A 121 4.64 32.90 2.73
CA LEU A 121 5.15 31.56 2.49
C LEU A 121 5.55 30.98 3.83
N SER A 122 5.11 29.75 4.08
CA SER A 122 5.52 29.01 5.27
C SER A 122 6.94 28.49 5.07
N THR A 123 7.76 28.56 6.12
CA THR A 123 9.13 28.05 6.12
C THR A 123 9.14 26.64 6.70
N LEU A 124 9.78 25.72 5.99
CA LEU A 124 10.06 24.37 6.47
C LEU A 124 11.56 24.09 6.44
N ALA A 125 12.05 23.28 7.37
CA ALA A 125 13.41 22.77 7.39
C ALA A 125 13.43 21.35 6.81
N VAL A 126 14.22 21.12 5.77
CA VAL A 126 14.38 19.80 5.15
C VAL A 126 15.10 18.87 6.13
N GLN A 127 14.48 17.73 6.44
CA GLN A 127 15.03 16.71 7.33
C GLN A 127 15.84 15.65 6.56
N ARG A 128 15.26 15.16 5.46
CA ARG A 128 15.84 14.12 4.62
C ARG A 128 15.48 14.40 3.17
N VAL A 129 16.43 14.20 2.27
CA VAL A 129 16.19 14.25 0.82
C VAL A 129 16.89 13.09 0.13
N THR A 130 16.21 12.49 -0.85
CA THR A 130 16.76 11.49 -1.76
C THR A 130 16.90 12.02 -3.18
N GLN A 131 16.19 13.10 -3.51
CA GLN A 131 16.31 13.83 -4.77
C GLN A 131 16.26 15.33 -4.51
N GLU A 132 16.88 16.10 -5.40
CA GLU A 132 16.82 17.56 -5.40
C GLU A 132 15.37 18.06 -5.32
N VAL A 133 15.12 18.99 -4.40
CA VAL A 133 13.81 19.60 -4.16
C VAL A 133 13.61 20.77 -5.12
N ARG A 134 12.45 20.82 -5.78
CA ARG A 134 12.17 21.77 -6.85
C ARG A 134 10.88 22.54 -6.59
N PRO A 135 10.76 23.77 -7.13
CA PRO A 135 9.48 24.46 -7.19
C PRO A 135 8.41 23.55 -7.82
N GLY A 136 7.25 23.46 -7.18
CA GLY A 136 6.14 22.62 -7.59
C GLY A 136 6.09 21.22 -6.93
N ASP A 137 7.16 20.79 -6.23
CA ASP A 137 7.08 19.59 -5.40
C ASP A 137 6.04 19.79 -4.28
N ARG A 138 5.29 18.74 -3.97
CA ARG A 138 4.12 18.77 -3.08
C ARG A 138 4.51 18.40 -1.66
N LEU A 139 3.89 19.06 -0.69
CA LEU A 139 4.01 18.77 0.73
C LEU A 139 2.75 18.05 1.19
N LEU A 140 2.94 16.85 1.70
CA LEU A 140 1.86 16.00 2.15
C LEU A 140 2.09 15.60 3.60
N ARG A 141 1.02 15.63 4.41
CA ARG A 141 1.09 15.17 5.79
C ARG A 141 1.38 13.67 5.80
N ALA A 142 2.15 13.22 6.80
CA ALA A 142 2.32 11.80 7.05
C ALA A 142 0.94 11.17 7.34
N GLU A 143 0.61 10.09 6.64
CA GLU A 143 -0.59 9.32 6.99
C GLU A 143 -0.24 8.34 8.12
N PRO A 144 -1.10 8.20 9.14
CA PRO A 144 -0.94 7.14 10.12
C PRO A 144 -1.03 5.79 9.40
N VAL A 145 -0.08 4.90 9.70
CA VAL A 145 -0.16 3.50 9.25
C VAL A 145 -1.33 2.86 10.00
N VAL A 146 -2.41 2.57 9.28
CA VAL A 146 -3.53 1.83 9.86
C VAL A 146 -3.14 0.36 9.92
N GLU A 147 -2.65 -0.09 11.09
CA GLU A 147 -2.45 -1.50 11.36
C GLU A 147 -3.79 -2.14 11.73
N SER A 148 -4.64 -2.50 10.76
CA SER A 148 -5.78 -3.40 10.98
C SER A 148 -6.41 -3.84 9.68
N ALA A 149 -5.97 -5.00 9.20
CA ALA A 149 -6.68 -5.79 8.22
C ALA A 149 -7.58 -6.79 8.97
N ASN A 150 -8.81 -6.40 9.29
CA ASN A 150 -9.83 -7.40 9.64
C ASN A 150 -10.08 -8.24 8.39
N ARG A 151 -9.87 -9.55 8.50
CA ARG A 151 -10.03 -10.51 7.40
C ARG A 151 -11.53 -10.71 7.13
N ALA A 152 -12.18 -9.72 6.54
CA ALA A 152 -13.56 -9.80 6.11
C ALA A 152 -13.66 -10.76 4.89
N PRO A 153 -14.79 -11.47 4.73
CA PRO A 153 -15.05 -12.22 3.52
C PRO A 153 -15.03 -11.28 2.32
N ALA A 154 -14.19 -11.58 1.34
CA ALA A 154 -14.08 -10.81 0.13
C ALA A 154 -15.09 -11.33 -0.91
N PRO A 155 -15.84 -10.44 -1.60
CA PRO A 155 -16.61 -10.87 -2.77
C PRO A 155 -15.66 -11.39 -3.86
N PHE A 156 -16.19 -12.17 -4.81
CA PHE A 156 -15.39 -12.58 -5.96
C PHE A 156 -15.06 -11.35 -6.81
N ILE A 157 -13.78 -11.00 -6.85
CA ILE A 157 -13.23 -9.87 -7.59
C ILE A 157 -12.13 -10.41 -8.48
N GLU A 158 -12.13 -9.97 -9.73
CA GLU A 158 -11.10 -10.29 -10.72
C GLU A 158 -10.48 -8.99 -11.24
N GLY A 159 -9.17 -9.00 -11.47
CA GLY A 159 -8.43 -7.86 -12.01
C GLY A 159 -7.04 -8.24 -12.50
N HIS A 160 -6.19 -7.24 -12.72
CA HIS A 160 -4.84 -7.38 -13.24
C HIS A 160 -3.84 -6.60 -12.41
N ILE A 161 -2.62 -7.12 -12.31
CA ILE A 161 -1.47 -6.37 -11.84
C ILE A 161 -1.09 -5.37 -12.94
N ILE A 162 -1.09 -4.07 -12.63
CA ILE A 162 -0.86 -3.01 -13.63
C ILE A 162 0.50 -2.33 -13.52
N ASP A 163 1.19 -2.47 -12.38
CA ASP A 163 2.49 -1.86 -12.16
C ASP A 163 3.25 -2.49 -11.01
N ILE A 164 4.57 -2.29 -11.04
CA ILE A 164 5.48 -2.64 -9.96
C ILE A 164 6.26 -1.37 -9.63
N PRO A 165 5.85 -0.62 -8.61
CA PRO A 165 6.49 0.66 -8.32
C PRO A 165 7.96 0.41 -7.98
N LYS A 166 8.86 1.16 -8.66
CA LYS A 166 10.34 1.00 -8.75
C LYS A 166 10.87 0.22 -9.97
N GLY A 167 10.01 -0.26 -10.88
CA GLY A 167 10.42 -0.62 -12.24
C GLY A 167 11.31 -1.86 -12.35
N VAL A 168 11.19 -2.82 -11.43
CA VAL A 168 11.81 -4.13 -11.60
C VAL A 168 11.11 -4.90 -12.73
N THR A 169 11.88 -5.65 -13.53
CA THR A 169 11.36 -6.41 -14.67
C THR A 169 10.65 -7.70 -14.26
N GLN A 170 10.81 -8.13 -13.00
CA GLN A 170 10.21 -9.34 -12.44
C GLN A 170 9.64 -9.04 -11.05
N ILE A 171 8.48 -9.63 -10.76
CA ILE A 171 7.81 -9.51 -9.47
C ILE A 171 8.27 -10.65 -8.56
N GLY A 172 8.97 -10.31 -7.47
CA GLY A 172 9.43 -11.22 -6.45
C GLY A 172 8.53 -11.27 -5.21
N VAL A 173 8.88 -12.17 -4.29
CA VAL A 173 8.24 -12.23 -2.96
C VAL A 173 8.59 -10.98 -2.16
N LEU A 174 7.62 -10.44 -1.43
CA LEU A 174 7.66 -9.15 -0.72
C LEU A 174 7.73 -7.91 -1.62
N ASP A 175 7.61 -8.05 -2.94
CA ASP A 175 7.41 -6.90 -3.80
C ASP A 175 5.98 -6.38 -3.68
N ALA A 176 5.87 -5.06 -3.70
CA ALA A 176 4.58 -4.39 -3.78
C ALA A 176 4.19 -4.18 -5.24
N VAL A 177 2.91 -4.41 -5.52
CA VAL A 177 2.31 -4.32 -6.85
C VAL A 177 1.09 -3.41 -6.81
N THR A 178 0.78 -2.79 -7.94
CA THR A 178 -0.44 -1.98 -8.11
C THR A 178 -1.49 -2.80 -8.83
N LEU A 179 -2.70 -2.82 -8.31
CA LEU A 179 -3.84 -3.60 -8.79
C LEU A 179 -4.90 -2.66 -9.36
N ASN A 180 -5.51 -3.00 -10.50
CA ASN A 180 -6.55 -2.17 -11.13
C ASN A 180 -7.94 -2.24 -10.48
N LYS A 181 -8.01 -2.68 -9.23
CA LYS A 181 -9.25 -2.78 -8.45
C LYS A 181 -9.06 -2.10 -7.11
N GLY A 182 -10.09 -1.39 -6.66
CA GLY A 182 -10.07 -0.62 -5.43
C GLY A 182 -11.28 -0.89 -4.55
N ARG A 183 -11.55 0.06 -3.66
CA ARG A 183 -12.69 0.04 -2.73
C ARG A 183 -14.02 -0.03 -3.46
N ARG A 184 -14.15 0.67 -4.60
CA ARG A 184 -15.37 0.64 -5.43
C ARG A 184 -15.71 -0.76 -5.94
N ASP A 185 -14.69 -1.60 -6.14
CA ASP A 185 -14.83 -2.97 -6.62
C ASP A 185 -15.02 -3.95 -5.45
N GLY A 186 -14.93 -3.49 -4.20
CA GLY A 186 -15.07 -4.30 -2.99
C GLY A 186 -13.76 -4.86 -2.42
N LEU A 187 -12.59 -4.43 -2.91
CA LEU A 187 -11.33 -4.78 -2.27
C LEU A 187 -11.16 -4.02 -0.94
N ALA A 188 -10.66 -4.73 0.07
CA ALA A 188 -10.31 -4.17 1.36
C ALA A 188 -8.92 -4.64 1.80
N GLU A 189 -8.32 -3.86 2.69
CA GLU A 189 -7.05 -4.20 3.32
C GLU A 189 -7.19 -5.51 4.11
N GLY A 190 -6.29 -6.47 3.87
CA GLY A 190 -6.37 -7.82 4.43
C GLY A 190 -6.85 -8.90 3.47
N HIS A 191 -7.43 -8.53 2.34
CA HIS A 191 -7.86 -9.51 1.34
C HIS A 191 -6.66 -10.27 0.77
N LEU A 192 -6.81 -11.59 0.67
CA LEU A 192 -5.87 -12.47 -0.02
C LEU A 192 -6.37 -12.75 -1.43
N LEU A 193 -5.49 -12.58 -2.40
CA LEU A 193 -5.78 -12.77 -3.82
C LEU A 193 -4.88 -13.87 -4.37
N THR A 194 -5.41 -14.71 -5.26
CA THR A 194 -4.63 -15.66 -6.05
C THR A 194 -4.22 -15.00 -7.35
N VAL A 195 -2.94 -15.07 -7.69
CA VAL A 195 -2.46 -14.63 -9.02
C VAL A 195 -2.53 -15.81 -9.96
N ILE A 196 -3.17 -15.60 -11.10
CA ILE A 196 -3.39 -16.60 -12.15
C ILE A 196 -2.55 -16.21 -13.36
N LYS A 197 -1.71 -17.14 -13.80
CA LYS A 197 -0.97 -16.99 -15.05
C LYS A 197 -1.75 -17.63 -16.17
N THR A 198 -2.17 -16.80 -17.13
CA THR A 198 -2.86 -17.28 -18.32
C THR A 198 -1.91 -18.17 -19.11
N GLY A 199 -2.40 -19.35 -19.51
CA GLY A 199 -1.62 -20.25 -20.35
C GLY A 199 -1.19 -19.58 -21.65
N VAL A 200 -0.09 -20.02 -22.24
CA VAL A 200 0.30 -19.54 -23.59
C VAL A 200 -0.40 -20.37 -24.65
N SER A 201 -0.76 -19.74 -25.77
CA SER A 201 -1.23 -20.46 -26.94
C SER A 201 -0.03 -21.12 -27.62
N VAL A 202 0.01 -22.46 -27.60
CA VAL A 202 1.02 -23.24 -28.31
C VAL A 202 0.44 -23.77 -29.61
N ARG A 203 1.28 -24.02 -30.62
CA ARG A 203 0.86 -24.74 -31.80
C ARG A 203 1.05 -26.23 -31.55
N ASP A 204 -0.03 -26.99 -31.63
CA ASP A 204 0.05 -28.45 -31.59
C ASP A 204 0.85 -28.94 -32.81
N SER A 205 1.94 -29.67 -32.56
CA SER A 205 2.83 -30.16 -33.62
C SER A 205 2.21 -31.28 -34.46
N LEU A 206 1.20 -31.98 -33.94
CA LEU A 206 0.51 -33.07 -34.64
C LEU A 206 -0.67 -32.55 -35.45
N THR A 207 -1.51 -31.69 -34.86
CA THR A 207 -2.74 -31.19 -35.52
C THR A 207 -2.53 -29.85 -36.22
N GLY A 208 -1.46 -29.12 -35.89
CA GLY A 208 -1.18 -27.78 -36.40
C GLY A 208 -2.07 -26.68 -35.83
N ALA A 209 -3.03 -27.01 -34.97
CA ALA A 209 -4.00 -26.09 -34.39
C ALA A 209 -3.38 -25.27 -33.23
N PRO A 210 -3.82 -24.02 -33.02
CA PRO A 210 -3.50 -23.28 -31.80
C PRO A 210 -4.25 -23.90 -30.62
N THR A 211 -3.51 -24.34 -29.61
CA THR A 211 -4.02 -24.94 -28.37
C THR A 211 -3.61 -24.07 -27.20
N GLN A 212 -4.60 -23.61 -26.44
CA GLN A 212 -4.39 -22.81 -25.25
C GLN A 212 -4.02 -23.73 -24.08
N LEU A 213 -2.86 -23.49 -23.46
CA LEU A 213 -2.51 -24.17 -22.21
C LEU A 213 -3.45 -23.72 -21.08
N PRO A 214 -3.70 -24.58 -20.07
CA PRO A 214 -4.53 -24.21 -18.93
C PRO A 214 -3.91 -23.06 -18.13
N ASP A 215 -4.78 -22.29 -17.49
CA ASP A 215 -4.39 -21.30 -16.48
C ASP A 215 -3.75 -22.00 -15.27
N GLU A 216 -2.73 -21.36 -14.69
CA GLU A 216 -2.01 -21.89 -13.52
C GLU A 216 -2.02 -20.91 -12.34
N ASP A 217 -2.09 -21.45 -11.13
CA ASP A 217 -1.87 -20.70 -9.90
C ASP A 217 -0.39 -20.29 -9.81
N ALA A 218 -0.15 -18.99 -9.87
CA ALA A 218 1.17 -18.40 -9.97
C ALA A 218 1.67 -17.76 -8.66
N GLY A 219 0.77 -17.40 -7.74
CA GLY A 219 1.14 -16.79 -6.47
C GLY A 219 -0.04 -16.33 -5.61
N THR A 220 0.30 -15.66 -4.50
CA THR A 220 -0.68 -15.08 -3.57
C THR A 220 -0.28 -13.65 -3.22
N LEU A 221 -1.25 -12.73 -3.26
CA LEU A 221 -1.10 -11.33 -2.85
C LEU A 221 -1.87 -11.05 -1.56
N LEU A 222 -1.35 -10.13 -0.75
CA LEU A 222 -2.07 -9.48 0.34
C LEU A 222 -2.36 -8.03 -0.04
N VAL A 223 -3.63 -7.64 -0.11
CA VAL A 223 -4.01 -6.23 -0.23
C VAL A 223 -3.69 -5.54 1.09
N PHE A 224 -2.87 -4.49 1.07
CA PHE A 224 -2.48 -3.76 2.28
C PHE A 224 -2.85 -2.28 2.25
N ARG A 225 -3.25 -1.75 1.10
CA ARG A 225 -3.79 -0.38 1.01
C ARG A 225 -4.81 -0.30 -0.12
N THR A 226 -5.96 0.31 0.15
CA THR A 226 -7.01 0.49 -0.85
C THR A 226 -7.32 1.97 -1.11
N TYR A 227 -7.48 2.30 -2.38
CA TYR A 227 -7.94 3.60 -2.87
C TYR A 227 -9.29 3.41 -3.56
N GLU A 228 -9.88 4.45 -4.14
CA GLU A 228 -11.22 4.33 -4.72
C GLU A 228 -11.24 3.33 -5.88
N LYS A 229 -10.31 3.45 -6.82
CA LYS A 229 -10.31 2.68 -8.08
C LYS A 229 -9.17 1.69 -8.23
N LEU A 230 -8.16 1.75 -7.36
CA LEU A 230 -7.00 0.87 -7.39
C LEU A 230 -6.56 0.50 -5.97
N SER A 231 -5.63 -0.44 -5.86
CA SER A 231 -5.07 -0.85 -4.57
C SER A 231 -3.62 -1.26 -4.69
N TYR A 232 -2.94 -1.33 -3.56
CA TYR A 232 -1.63 -1.93 -3.45
C TYR A 232 -1.73 -3.33 -2.82
N GLY A 233 -1.06 -4.28 -3.47
CA GLY A 233 -0.89 -5.64 -3.01
C GLY A 233 0.58 -5.93 -2.71
N LEU A 234 0.83 -6.83 -1.77
CA LEU A 234 2.16 -7.37 -1.49
C LEU A 234 2.19 -8.85 -1.88
N VAL A 235 3.21 -9.25 -2.62
CA VAL A 235 3.39 -10.66 -3.01
C VAL A 235 3.86 -11.46 -1.80
N LEU A 236 3.02 -12.37 -1.33
CA LEU A 236 3.36 -13.27 -0.22
C LEU A 236 4.05 -14.55 -0.71
N ARG A 237 3.63 -15.06 -1.86
CA ARG A 237 4.13 -16.30 -2.44
C ARG A 237 4.13 -16.20 -3.96
N ALA A 238 5.13 -16.79 -4.60
CA ALA A 238 5.21 -16.93 -6.06
C ALA A 238 5.68 -18.36 -6.38
N SER A 239 4.81 -19.16 -7.00
CA SER A 239 5.14 -20.50 -7.53
C SER A 239 5.73 -20.41 -8.95
N ARG A 240 5.41 -19.34 -9.66
CA ARG A 240 5.91 -19.00 -11.00
C ARG A 240 6.37 -17.55 -11.03
N SER A 241 7.15 -17.16 -12.04
CA SER A 241 7.46 -15.75 -12.27
C SER A 241 6.19 -14.97 -12.56
N LEU A 242 5.93 -13.97 -11.72
CA LEU A 242 4.81 -13.04 -11.84
C LEU A 242 5.21 -11.83 -12.70
N ALA A 243 4.24 -11.28 -13.42
CA ALA A 243 4.43 -10.16 -14.33
C ALA A 243 3.27 -9.15 -14.28
N VAL A 244 3.54 -7.95 -14.80
CA VAL A 244 2.46 -6.99 -15.12
C VAL A 244 1.54 -7.61 -16.17
N MET A 245 0.25 -7.34 -16.06
CA MET A 245 -0.86 -7.97 -16.79
C MET A 245 -1.20 -9.41 -16.39
N ASP A 246 -0.52 -10.00 -15.38
CA ASP A 246 -1.05 -11.23 -14.79
C ASP A 246 -2.39 -10.94 -14.09
N ARG A 247 -3.32 -11.88 -14.25
CA ARG A 247 -4.66 -11.83 -13.68
C ARG A 247 -4.59 -12.15 -12.18
N PHE A 248 -5.47 -11.56 -11.38
CA PHE A 248 -5.71 -12.01 -10.01
C PHE A 248 -7.19 -12.21 -9.78
N GLU A 249 -7.51 -13.08 -8.84
CA GLU A 249 -8.87 -13.27 -8.32
C GLU A 249 -8.86 -13.40 -6.79
N THR A 250 -9.96 -13.04 -6.13
CA THR A 250 -10.12 -13.29 -4.70
C THR A 250 -9.95 -14.79 -4.40
N ALA A 251 -9.12 -15.13 -3.40
CA ALA A 251 -8.90 -16.53 -3.04
C ALA A 251 -10.23 -17.22 -2.69
N ARG A 252 -10.53 -18.35 -3.34
CA ARG A 252 -11.68 -19.17 -2.96
C ARG A 252 -11.46 -19.63 -1.52
N GLN A 253 -12.35 -19.26 -0.61
CA GLN A 253 -12.37 -19.87 0.71
C GLN A 253 -12.75 -21.33 0.51
N THR A 254 -11.77 -22.22 0.56
CA THR A 254 -12.04 -23.65 0.73
C THR A 254 -12.77 -23.80 2.06
N GLN A 255 -14.06 -24.12 1.98
CA GLN A 255 -14.86 -24.56 3.14
C GLN A 255 -14.30 -25.87 3.69
#